data_AF-A0A4Q2FKL3-F1
#
_entry.id   AF-A0A4Q2FKL3-F1
#
_cell.length_a   1.000
_cell.length_b   1.000
_cell.length_c   1.000
_cell.angle_alpha   90.00
_cell.angle_beta   90.00
_cell.angle_gamma   90.00
#
_symmetry.space_group_name_H-M   'P 1'
#
loop_
_entity.id
_entity.type
_entity.pdbx_description
1 polymer ?
#
loop_
_entity_poly.entity_id
_entity_poly.type
_entity_poly.pdbx_seq_one_letter_code
_entity_poly.pdbx_strand_id
1 'polypeptide(L)'
;MTVHIILTMIVLVLILVSGTWYAKKRFKISLAVMGLGAIAFFVSSQVLEKMVHLLVLHPQKDGTIPLMQEQPFLYVLYGIAMAALFEETARLVFFKWLEKKRKLEDRDALAYGLGHGGLEMLYLGMGSLISLLILFSLIQSSNTDVANLLPKSTLETAQSLSVWQVYLLGVERVLALVLQIGLSIWVYQSVRQKKWIYLLAAYGLHALFDLAPALSQVGWIANPLLVEFVLLVELLVFIWLTKFTFWKKL
;
A
#
# COMPACT_ATOMS: atom_id res chain seq x y z
N MET A 1 19.81 -0.59 -15.30
CA MET A 1 18.81 -0.16 -14.31
C MET A 1 17.47 0.22 -14.96
N THR A 2 17.43 1.25 -15.82
CA THR A 2 16.22 1.78 -16.48
C THR A 2 15.26 0.71 -17.03
N VAL A 3 15.79 -0.27 -17.79
CA VAL A 3 14.97 -1.36 -18.35
C VAL A 3 14.28 -2.19 -17.26
N HIS A 4 14.94 -2.47 -16.13
CA HIS A 4 14.37 -3.25 -15.03
C HIS A 4 13.25 -2.50 -14.31
N ILE A 5 13.37 -1.17 -14.19
CA ILE A 5 12.30 -0.31 -13.65
C ILE A 5 11.07 -0.39 -14.56
N ILE A 6 11.26 -0.20 -15.87
CA ILE A 6 10.17 -0.26 -16.86
C ILE A 6 9.52 -1.65 -16.87
N LEU A 7 10.31 -2.73 -16.86
CA LEU A 7 9.79 -4.09 -16.79
C LEU A 7 8.94 -4.31 -15.53
N THR A 8 9.40 -3.82 -14.37
CA THR A 8 8.66 -3.91 -13.12
C THR A 8 7.32 -3.16 -13.20
N MET A 9 7.31 -1.94 -13.76
CA MET A 9 6.08 -1.18 -13.99
C MET A 9 5.09 -1.94 -14.90
N ILE A 10 5.58 -2.51 -16.00
CA ILE A 10 4.76 -3.30 -16.93
C ILE A 10 4.15 -4.51 -16.20
N VAL A 11 4.94 -5.22 -15.39
CA VAL A 11 4.46 -6.38 -14.61
C VAL A 11 3.36 -5.97 -13.64
N LEU A 12 3.49 -4.87 -12.90
CA LEU A 12 2.44 -4.39 -11.97
C LEU A 12 1.13 -4.08 -12.71
N VAL A 13 1.21 -3.42 -13.87
CA VAL A 13 0.03 -3.14 -14.71
C VAL A 13 -0.61 -4.45 -15.20
N LEU A 14 0.20 -5.40 -15.68
CA LEU A 14 -0.30 -6.71 -16.13
C LEU A 14 -0.97 -7.49 -15.00
N ILE A 15 -0.41 -7.46 -13.79
CA ILE A 15 -1.01 -8.08 -12.60
C ILE A 15 -2.38 -7.47 -12.31
N LEU A 16 -2.50 -6.14 -12.32
CA LEU A 16 -3.79 -5.49 -12.06
C LEU A 16 -4.83 -5.80 -13.15
N VAL A 17 -4.45 -5.71 -14.42
CA VAL A 17 -5.34 -5.93 -15.56
C VAL A 17 -5.80 -7.38 -15.60
N SER A 18 -4.86 -8.33 -15.48
CA SER A 18 -5.19 -9.76 -15.47
C SER A 18 -6.00 -10.16 -14.24
N GLY A 19 -5.65 -9.63 -13.05
CA GLY A 19 -6.42 -9.83 -11.82
C GLY A 19 -7.85 -9.30 -11.91
N THR A 20 -8.02 -8.10 -12.49
CA THR A 20 -9.34 -7.50 -12.73
C THR A 20 -10.15 -8.30 -13.73
N TRP A 21 -9.54 -8.70 -14.84
CA TRP A 21 -10.19 -9.55 -15.85
C TRP A 21 -10.62 -10.89 -15.25
N TYR A 22 -9.73 -11.56 -14.52
CA TYR A 22 -10.03 -12.81 -13.84
C TYR A 22 -11.17 -12.63 -12.82
N ALA A 23 -11.10 -11.60 -11.97
CA ALA A 23 -12.13 -11.35 -10.97
C ALA A 23 -13.50 -11.05 -11.62
N LYS A 24 -13.49 -10.31 -12.74
CA LYS A 24 -14.70 -10.02 -13.51
C LYS A 24 -15.30 -11.28 -14.12
N LYS A 25 -14.47 -12.17 -14.67
CA LYS A 25 -14.93 -13.42 -15.30
C LYS A 25 -15.39 -14.46 -14.27
N ARG A 26 -14.63 -14.64 -13.18
CA ARG A 26 -14.83 -15.71 -12.21
C ARG A 26 -15.81 -15.37 -11.09
N PHE A 27 -15.76 -14.14 -10.57
CA PHE A 27 -16.55 -13.70 -9.40
C PHE A 27 -17.60 -12.65 -9.76
N LYS A 28 -17.66 -12.22 -11.03
CA LYS A 28 -18.66 -11.26 -11.54
C LYS A 28 -18.66 -9.95 -10.73
N ILE A 29 -17.47 -9.47 -10.34
CA ILE A 29 -17.31 -8.21 -9.61
C ILE A 29 -17.89 -7.02 -10.40
N SER A 30 -18.32 -5.99 -9.67
CA SER A 30 -18.73 -4.71 -10.26
C SER A 30 -17.53 -3.78 -10.41
N LEU A 31 -17.25 -3.34 -11.64
CA LEU A 31 -16.19 -2.36 -11.91
C LEU A 31 -16.51 -0.99 -11.29
N ALA A 32 -17.79 -0.67 -11.10
CA ALA A 32 -18.19 0.54 -10.40
C ALA A 32 -17.81 0.48 -8.91
N VAL A 33 -18.02 -0.67 -8.24
CA VAL A 33 -17.61 -0.87 -6.83
C VAL A 33 -16.07 -0.83 -6.72
N MET A 34 -15.37 -1.43 -7.69
CA MET A 34 -13.92 -1.32 -7.78
C MET A 34 -13.44 0.14 -7.91
N GLY A 35 -14.03 0.91 -8.84
CA GLY A 35 -13.72 2.33 -8.97
C GLY A 35 -14.00 3.15 -7.70
N LEU A 36 -15.09 2.85 -6.99
CA LEU A 36 -15.39 3.49 -5.71
C LEU A 36 -14.39 3.10 -4.60
N GLY A 37 -13.86 1.88 -4.62
CA GLY A 37 -12.77 1.47 -3.73
C GLY A 37 -11.50 2.26 -3.97
N ALA A 38 -11.12 2.44 -5.24
CA ALA A 38 -10.00 3.30 -5.63
C ALA A 38 -10.19 4.75 -5.16
N ILE A 39 -11.38 5.34 -5.38
CA ILE A 39 -11.70 6.70 -4.93
C ILE A 39 -11.63 6.81 -3.39
N ALA A 40 -12.16 5.83 -2.66
CA ALA A 40 -12.15 5.83 -1.21
C ALA A 40 -10.72 5.81 -0.64
N PHE A 41 -9.85 4.97 -1.19
CA PHE A 41 -8.41 4.97 -0.86
C PHE A 41 -7.79 6.34 -1.13
N PHE A 42 -7.95 6.86 -2.35
CA PHE A 42 -7.29 8.10 -2.77
C PHE A 42 -7.72 9.28 -1.89
N VAL A 43 -9.02 9.44 -1.66
CA VAL A 43 -9.53 10.54 -0.83
C VAL A 43 -9.07 10.37 0.63
N SER A 44 -9.15 9.16 1.17
CA SER A 44 -8.83 8.95 2.58
C SER A 44 -7.34 9.07 2.86
N SER A 45 -6.50 8.26 2.19
CA SER A 45 -5.06 8.23 2.45
C SER A 45 -4.33 9.36 1.71
N GLN A 46 -4.58 9.52 0.41
CA GLN A 46 -3.76 10.45 -0.38
C GLN A 46 -4.16 11.92 -0.22
N VAL A 47 -5.36 12.21 0.31
CA VAL A 47 -5.80 13.58 0.61
C VAL A 47 -5.89 13.82 2.12
N LEU A 48 -6.82 13.16 2.82
CA LEU A 48 -7.12 13.49 4.21
C LEU A 48 -5.98 13.11 5.17
N GLU A 49 -5.45 11.90 5.08
CA GLU A 49 -4.32 11.46 5.92
C GLU A 49 -3.08 12.32 5.65
N LYS A 50 -2.74 12.59 4.38
CA LYS A 50 -1.64 13.50 4.04
C LYS A 50 -1.82 14.91 4.60
N MET A 51 -3.04 15.45 4.62
CA MET A 51 -3.30 16.73 5.29
C MET A 51 -2.97 16.65 6.79
N VAL A 52 -3.33 15.56 7.46
CA VAL A 52 -2.96 15.36 8.87
C VAL A 52 -1.44 15.21 9.03
N HIS A 53 -0.77 14.48 8.14
CA HIS A 53 0.69 14.37 8.17
C HIS A 53 1.37 15.73 8.03
N LEU A 54 0.88 16.62 7.16
CA LEU A 54 1.43 17.98 7.04
C LEU A 54 1.31 18.77 8.34
N LEU A 55 0.19 18.61 9.06
CA LEU A 55 -0.10 19.31 10.31
C LEU A 55 0.58 18.70 11.54
N VAL A 56 0.89 17.40 11.52
CA VAL A 56 1.47 16.70 12.67
C VAL A 56 2.97 16.53 12.52
N LEU A 57 3.40 16.02 11.36
CA LEU A 57 4.80 15.68 11.11
C LEU A 57 5.66 16.88 10.71
N HIS A 58 5.06 17.97 10.23
CA HIS A 58 5.75 19.19 9.81
C HIS A 58 7.00 18.91 8.94
N PRO A 59 6.85 18.20 7.80
CA PRO A 59 7.97 17.88 6.93
C PRO A 59 8.66 19.16 6.45
N GLN A 60 9.99 19.17 6.51
CA GLN A 60 10.81 20.29 6.10
C GLN A 60 10.99 20.33 4.58
N LYS A 61 11.45 21.46 4.05
CA LYS A 61 11.65 21.67 2.60
C LYS A 61 12.68 20.71 1.99
N ASP A 62 13.64 20.25 2.80
CA ASP A 62 14.66 19.27 2.41
C ASP A 62 14.16 17.82 2.49
N GLY A 63 12.89 17.62 2.85
CA GLY A 63 12.25 16.30 2.98
C GLY A 63 12.44 15.65 4.36
N THR A 64 13.17 16.28 5.28
CA THR A 64 13.36 15.74 6.63
C THR A 64 12.08 15.87 7.47
N ILE A 65 11.87 14.90 8.37
CA ILE A 65 10.75 14.89 9.31
C ILE A 65 11.34 14.87 10.73
N PRO A 66 11.16 15.93 11.55
CA PRO A 66 11.76 16.00 12.89
C PRO A 66 11.40 14.80 13.77
N LEU A 67 10.13 14.39 13.78
CA LEU A 67 9.67 13.24 14.58
C LEU A 67 10.40 11.94 14.18
N MET A 68 10.70 11.75 12.90
CA MET A 68 11.41 10.58 12.39
C MET A 68 12.87 10.54 12.86
N GLN A 69 13.52 11.71 12.98
CA GLN A 69 14.92 11.82 13.39
C GLN A 69 15.09 11.79 14.92
N GLU A 70 14.22 12.51 15.63
CA GLU A 70 14.34 12.71 17.08
C GLU A 70 13.67 11.59 17.87
N GLN A 71 12.53 11.08 17.39
CA GLN A 71 11.71 10.07 18.09
C GLN A 71 11.19 9.00 17.10
N PRO A 72 12.07 8.24 16.42
CA PRO A 72 11.71 7.29 15.36
C PRO A 72 10.65 6.26 15.77
N PHE A 73 10.64 5.84 17.04
CA PHE A 73 9.61 4.95 17.57
C PHE A 73 8.20 5.56 17.46
N LEU A 74 8.04 6.83 17.87
CA LEU A 74 6.77 7.53 17.81
C LEU A 74 6.36 7.81 16.37
N TYR A 75 7.32 8.08 15.48
CA TYR A 75 7.07 8.22 14.05
C TYR A 75 6.49 6.94 13.44
N VAL A 76 7.11 5.78 13.72
CA VAL A 76 6.63 4.47 13.25
C VAL A 76 5.24 4.17 13.80
N LEU A 77 5.05 4.31 15.11
CA LEU A 77 3.76 4.05 15.75
C LEU A 77 2.65 4.94 15.19
N TYR A 78 2.95 6.22 14.98
CA TYR A 78 2.02 7.17 14.36
C TYR A 78 1.70 6.78 12.91
N GLY A 79 2.71 6.50 12.09
CA GLY A 79 2.55 6.20 10.67
C GLY A 79 1.64 5.00 10.42
N ILE A 80 1.96 3.85 11.03
CA ILE A 80 1.17 2.62 10.85
C ILE A 80 -0.26 2.75 11.41
N ALA A 81 -0.42 3.51 12.50
CA ALA A 81 -1.75 3.73 13.09
C ALA A 81 -2.60 4.64 12.20
N MET A 82 -2.01 5.66 11.59
CA MET A 82 -2.70 6.59 10.69
C MET A 82 -3.10 5.92 9.39
N ALA A 83 -2.21 5.12 8.78
CA ALA A 83 -2.51 4.35 7.57
C ALA A 83 -3.73 3.43 7.81
N ALA A 84 -3.65 2.60 8.86
CA ALA A 84 -4.76 1.73 9.25
C ALA A 84 -6.03 2.52 9.57
N LEU A 85 -5.93 3.62 10.33
CA LEU A 85 -7.07 4.44 10.71
C LEU A 85 -7.80 4.97 9.48
N PHE A 86 -7.10 5.63 8.57
CA PHE A 86 -7.73 6.29 7.42
C PHE A 86 -8.27 5.29 6.41
N GLU A 87 -7.51 4.25 6.09
CA GLU A 87 -7.89 3.30 5.06
C GLU A 87 -9.05 2.39 5.51
N GLU A 88 -8.98 1.80 6.70
CA GLU A 88 -10.04 0.92 7.19
C GLU A 88 -11.32 1.71 7.55
N THR A 89 -11.19 2.96 7.99
CA THR A 89 -12.37 3.82 8.24
C THR A 89 -13.07 4.18 6.94
N ALA A 90 -12.33 4.51 5.87
CA ALA A 90 -12.94 4.79 4.57
C ALA A 90 -13.69 3.58 4.03
N ARG A 91 -13.11 2.39 4.19
CA ARG A 91 -13.73 1.11 3.86
C ARG A 91 -14.98 0.83 4.69
N LEU A 92 -14.95 1.12 6.00
CA LEU A 92 -16.12 1.02 6.87
C LEU A 92 -17.25 1.94 6.42
N VAL A 93 -16.93 3.21 6.16
CA VAL A 93 -17.89 4.21 5.67
C VAL A 93 -18.50 3.76 4.36
N PHE A 94 -17.68 3.27 3.43
CA PHE A 94 -18.13 2.74 2.15
C PHE A 94 -19.10 1.57 2.32
N PHE A 95 -18.75 0.53 3.09
CA PHE A 95 -19.61 -0.64 3.24
C PHE A 95 -20.91 -0.31 4.00
N LYS A 96 -20.87 0.57 5.01
CA LYS A 96 -22.08 1.06 5.66
C LYS A 96 -22.97 1.85 4.70
N TRP A 97 -22.38 2.68 3.83
CA TRP A 97 -23.13 3.40 2.81
C TRP A 97 -23.76 2.45 1.80
N LEU A 98 -23.01 1.47 1.31
CA LEU A 98 -23.47 0.51 0.32
C LEU A 98 -24.59 -0.39 0.87
N GLU A 99 -24.47 -0.83 2.13
CA GLU A 99 -25.50 -1.62 2.83
C GLU A 99 -26.84 -0.89 2.92
N LYS A 100 -26.83 0.44 3.11
CA LYS A 100 -28.05 1.26 3.09
C LYS A 100 -28.71 1.32 1.72
N LYS A 101 -27.95 1.08 0.64
CA LYS A 101 -28.44 1.14 -0.75
C LYS A 101 -28.89 -0.21 -1.26
N ARG A 102 -28.25 -1.29 -0.84
CA ARG A 102 -28.60 -2.66 -1.22
C ARG A 102 -27.97 -3.68 -0.28
N LYS A 103 -28.43 -4.93 -0.38
CA LYS A 103 -27.78 -6.06 0.28
C LYS A 103 -26.32 -6.19 -0.19
N LEU A 104 -25.43 -6.33 0.79
CA LEU A 104 -24.00 -6.56 0.60
C LEU A 104 -23.72 -7.99 0.14
N GLU A 105 -22.79 -8.16 -0.79
CA GLU A 105 -22.41 -9.45 -1.38
C GLU A 105 -20.88 -9.63 -1.31
N ASP A 106 -20.40 -10.87 -1.26
CA ASP A 106 -18.96 -11.14 -1.07
C ASP A 106 -18.10 -10.60 -2.22
N ARG A 107 -18.68 -10.52 -3.43
CA ARG A 107 -18.06 -9.86 -4.59
C ARG A 107 -17.86 -8.35 -4.42
N ASP A 108 -18.56 -7.70 -3.49
CA ASP A 108 -18.35 -6.28 -3.19
C ASP A 108 -17.06 -6.07 -2.42
N ALA A 109 -16.75 -6.96 -1.47
CA ALA A 109 -15.49 -6.95 -0.74
C ALA A 109 -14.31 -7.13 -1.70
N LEU A 110 -14.42 -8.11 -2.59
CA LEU A 110 -13.40 -8.37 -3.61
C LEU A 110 -13.25 -7.20 -4.58
N ALA A 111 -14.36 -6.64 -5.07
CA ALA A 111 -14.34 -5.51 -5.99
C ALA A 111 -13.70 -4.27 -5.35
N TYR A 112 -14.17 -3.89 -4.16
CA TYR A 112 -13.65 -2.74 -3.42
C TYR A 112 -12.15 -2.89 -3.16
N GLY A 113 -11.74 -4.04 -2.60
CA GLY A 113 -10.34 -4.27 -2.24
C GLY A 113 -9.41 -4.30 -3.44
N LEU A 114 -9.85 -4.86 -4.58
CA LEU A 114 -9.07 -4.82 -5.81
C LEU A 114 -8.91 -3.39 -6.36
N GLY A 115 -9.93 -2.55 -6.18
CA GLY A 115 -9.87 -1.14 -6.57
C GLY A 115 -8.97 -0.31 -5.67
N HIS A 116 -9.12 -0.50 -4.37
CA HIS A 116 -8.29 0.13 -3.33
C HIS A 116 -6.82 -0.24 -3.51
N GLY A 117 -6.48 -1.52 -3.34
CA GLY A 117 -5.09 -1.98 -3.44
C GLY A 117 -4.53 -1.84 -4.85
N GLY A 118 -5.39 -1.90 -5.88
CA GLY A 118 -4.99 -1.65 -7.25
C GLY A 118 -4.53 -0.22 -7.46
N LEU A 119 -5.30 0.77 -6.98
CA LEU A 119 -4.86 2.16 -7.06
C LEU A 119 -3.67 2.45 -6.15
N GLU A 120 -3.58 1.84 -4.97
CA GLU A 120 -2.40 1.95 -4.11
C GLU A 120 -1.14 1.45 -4.82
N MET A 121 -1.20 0.26 -5.42
CA MET A 121 -0.11 -0.31 -6.21
C MET A 121 0.28 0.58 -7.40
N LEU A 122 -0.69 1.18 -8.11
CA LEU A 122 -0.37 2.08 -9.22
C LEU A 122 0.17 3.43 -8.72
N TYR A 123 -0.51 4.07 -7.78
CA TYR A 123 -0.19 5.42 -7.34
C TYR A 123 1.10 5.47 -6.52
N LEU A 124 1.22 4.64 -5.48
CA LEU A 124 2.41 4.58 -4.65
C LEU A 124 3.51 3.75 -5.31
N GLY A 125 3.17 2.56 -5.82
CA GLY A 125 4.13 1.66 -6.45
C GLY A 125 4.71 2.22 -7.75
N MET A 126 3.89 2.56 -8.75
CA MET A 126 4.43 3.18 -9.97
C MET A 126 4.99 4.58 -9.69
N GLY A 127 4.42 5.34 -8.76
CA GLY A 127 4.97 6.64 -8.35
C GLY A 127 6.43 6.52 -7.91
N SER A 128 6.73 5.56 -7.02
CA SER A 128 8.11 5.30 -6.57
C SER A 128 9.04 4.85 -7.71
N LEU A 129 8.57 3.99 -8.61
CA LEU A 129 9.35 3.52 -9.77
C LEU A 129 9.58 4.64 -10.79
N ILE A 130 8.62 5.54 -10.99
CA ILE A 130 8.78 6.74 -11.85
C ILE A 130 9.78 7.71 -11.22
N SER A 131 9.70 7.96 -9.92
CA SER A 131 10.70 8.77 -9.20
C SER A 131 12.10 8.18 -9.35
N LEU A 132 12.24 6.85 -9.24
CA LEU A 132 13.51 6.16 -9.45
C LEU A 132 13.98 6.26 -10.91
N LEU A 133 13.07 6.15 -11.87
CA LEU A 133 13.37 6.30 -13.30
C LEU A 133 13.91 7.71 -13.60
N ILE A 134 13.26 8.74 -13.06
CA ILE A 134 13.69 10.13 -13.19
C ILE A 134 15.09 10.29 -12.57
N LEU A 135 15.30 9.79 -11.35
CA LEU A 135 16.60 9.86 -10.67
C LEU A 135 17.72 9.24 -11.51
N PHE A 136 17.54 8.03 -12.03
CA PHE A 136 18.53 7.38 -12.88
C PHE A 136 18.75 8.11 -14.21
N SER A 137 17.70 8.71 -14.78
CA SER A 137 17.82 9.52 -16.00
C SER A 137 18.64 10.79 -15.77
N LEU A 138 18.51 11.43 -14.59
CA LEU A 138 19.30 12.61 -14.23
C LEU A 138 20.77 12.26 -14.04
N ILE A 139 21.06 11.16 -13.34
CA ILE A 139 22.43 10.70 -13.08
C ILE A 139 23.16 10.29 -14.37
N GLN A 140 22.45 9.67 -15.31
CA GLN A 140 23.01 9.25 -16.60
C GLN A 140 23.04 10.38 -17.64
N SER A 141 22.44 11.54 -17.35
CA SER A 141 22.46 12.66 -18.28
C SER A 141 23.87 13.21 -18.44
N SER A 142 24.22 13.62 -19.67
CA SER A 142 25.51 14.25 -19.96
C SER A 142 25.66 15.66 -19.35
N ASN A 143 24.62 16.16 -18.68
CA ASN A 143 24.61 17.46 -18.03
C ASN A 143 24.96 17.30 -16.54
N THR A 144 26.26 17.39 -16.24
CA THR A 144 26.80 17.25 -14.89
C THR A 144 26.26 18.30 -13.91
N ASP A 145 25.81 19.45 -14.40
CA ASP A 145 25.27 20.51 -13.55
C ASP A 145 23.97 20.10 -12.86
N VAL A 146 23.15 19.26 -13.51
CA VAL A 146 21.89 18.78 -12.94
C VAL A 146 22.13 17.69 -11.91
N ALA A 147 23.11 16.80 -12.13
CA ALA A 147 23.49 15.79 -11.15
C ALA A 147 24.07 16.42 -9.87
N ASN A 148 24.78 17.54 -9.99
CA ASN A 148 25.36 18.28 -8.87
C ASN A 148 24.32 18.99 -7.98
N LEU A 149 23.06 19.11 -8.42
CA LEU A 149 21.96 19.64 -7.60
C LEU A 149 21.36 18.58 -6.66
N LEU A 150 21.67 17.30 -6.86
CA LEU A 150 21.17 16.23 -6.00
C LEU A 150 21.98 16.17 -4.70
N PRO A 151 21.34 15.90 -3.54
CA PRO A 151 22.06 15.59 -2.32
C PRO A 151 23.03 14.43 -2.52
N LYS A 152 24.23 14.52 -1.94
CA LYS A 152 25.26 13.48 -2.05
C LYS A 152 24.75 12.10 -1.61
N SER A 153 23.95 12.07 -0.53
CA SER A 153 23.31 10.84 -0.04
C SER A 153 22.37 10.20 -1.07
N THR A 154 21.61 11.01 -1.82
CA THR A 154 20.72 10.53 -2.89
C THR A 154 21.54 9.93 -4.04
N LEU A 155 22.66 10.56 -4.40
CA LEU A 155 23.56 10.06 -5.44
C LEU A 155 24.21 8.73 -5.03
N GLU A 156 24.76 8.65 -3.82
CA GLU A 156 25.36 7.44 -3.26
C GLU A 156 24.34 6.29 -3.17
N THR A 157 23.13 6.58 -2.70
CA THR A 157 22.04 5.60 -2.64
C THR A 157 21.71 5.08 -4.04
N ALA A 158 21.55 5.96 -5.03
CA ALA A 158 21.25 5.56 -6.40
C ALA A 158 22.38 4.73 -7.04
N GLN A 159 23.65 5.06 -6.77
CA GLN A 159 24.81 4.31 -7.26
C GLN A 159 24.95 2.95 -6.58
N SER A 160 24.55 2.83 -5.32
CA SER A 160 24.57 1.57 -4.57
C SER A 160 23.39 0.64 -4.88
N LEU A 161 22.35 1.15 -5.54
CA LEU A 161 21.14 0.37 -5.81
C LEU A 161 21.42 -0.73 -6.83
N SER A 162 21.18 -1.96 -6.40
CA SER A 162 21.28 -3.14 -7.23
C SER A 162 19.97 -3.41 -7.99
N VAL A 163 20.08 -4.11 -9.12
CA VAL A 163 18.93 -4.40 -9.99
C VAL A 163 17.84 -5.20 -9.27
N TRP A 164 18.20 -6.15 -8.40
CA TRP A 164 17.22 -6.99 -7.72
C TRP A 164 16.35 -6.21 -6.72
N GLN A 165 16.86 -5.12 -6.15
CA GLN A 165 16.08 -4.25 -5.25
C GLN A 165 14.91 -3.57 -5.98
N VAL A 166 15.04 -3.31 -7.29
CA VAL A 166 13.91 -2.79 -8.09
C VAL A 166 12.77 -3.80 -8.16
N TYR A 167 13.09 -5.09 -8.27
CA TYR A 167 12.07 -6.13 -8.29
C TYR A 167 11.39 -6.31 -6.93
N LEU A 168 12.13 -6.11 -5.82
CA LEU A 168 11.52 -6.13 -4.49
C LEU A 168 10.46 -5.04 -4.32
N LEU A 169 10.71 -3.81 -4.80
CA LEU A 169 9.68 -2.76 -4.81
C LEU A 169 8.40 -3.21 -5.52
N GLY A 170 8.51 -4.05 -6.56
CA GLY A 170 7.36 -4.67 -7.21
C GLY A 170 6.69 -5.75 -6.35
N VAL A 171 7.48 -6.62 -5.72
CA VAL A 171 7.00 -7.71 -4.85
C VAL A 171 6.19 -7.14 -3.67
N GLU A 172 6.72 -6.16 -2.95
CA GLU A 172 6.06 -5.49 -1.84
C GLU A 172 4.65 -5.02 -2.22
N ARG A 173 4.51 -4.38 -3.39
CA ARG A 173 3.24 -3.83 -3.87
C ARG A 173 2.24 -4.92 -4.26
N VAL A 174 2.71 -6.07 -4.75
CA VAL A 174 1.84 -7.23 -5.01
C VAL A 174 1.37 -7.86 -3.69
N LEU A 175 2.25 -7.96 -2.68
CA LEU A 175 1.88 -8.45 -1.36
C LEU A 175 0.82 -7.53 -0.71
N ALA A 176 1.05 -6.21 -0.75
CA ALA A 176 0.11 -5.20 -0.27
C ALA A 176 -1.24 -5.27 -0.98
N LEU A 177 -1.26 -5.44 -2.32
CA LEU A 177 -2.50 -5.63 -3.08
C LEU A 177 -3.33 -6.81 -2.55
N VAL A 178 -2.70 -7.95 -2.28
CA VAL A 178 -3.40 -9.14 -1.75
C VAL A 178 -3.92 -8.88 -0.34
N LEU A 179 -3.14 -8.20 0.51
CA LEU A 179 -3.56 -7.82 1.85
C LEU A 179 -4.79 -6.91 1.79
N GLN A 180 -4.78 -5.84 0.99
CA GLN A 180 -5.89 -4.88 0.88
C GLN A 180 -7.19 -5.53 0.40
N ILE A 181 -7.09 -6.50 -0.50
CA ILE A 181 -8.23 -7.34 -0.90
C ILE A 181 -8.77 -8.12 0.30
N GLY A 182 -7.91 -8.70 1.12
CA GLY A 182 -8.33 -9.43 2.30
C GLY A 182 -8.87 -8.55 3.43
N LEU A 183 -8.25 -7.41 3.73
CA LEU A 183 -8.74 -6.45 4.73
C LEU A 183 -10.13 -5.93 4.35
N SER A 184 -10.39 -5.80 3.04
CA SER A 184 -11.73 -5.54 2.50
C SER A 184 -12.76 -6.59 2.92
N ILE A 185 -12.39 -7.87 3.00
CA ILE A 185 -13.25 -8.94 3.51
C ILE A 185 -13.52 -8.77 5.01
N TRP A 186 -12.50 -8.44 5.82
CA TRP A 186 -12.66 -8.25 7.26
C TRP A 186 -13.63 -7.12 7.59
N VAL A 187 -13.45 -5.94 6.98
CA VAL A 187 -14.35 -4.80 7.22
C VAL A 187 -15.74 -5.04 6.65
N TYR A 188 -15.85 -5.64 5.47
CA TYR A 188 -17.12 -6.08 4.90
C TYR A 188 -17.88 -7.00 5.88
N GLN A 189 -17.20 -8.01 6.44
CA GLN A 189 -17.80 -8.93 7.40
C GLN A 189 -18.17 -8.24 8.70
N SER A 190 -17.42 -7.23 9.13
CA SER A 190 -17.76 -6.41 10.31
C SER A 190 -19.13 -5.72 10.15
N VAL A 191 -19.40 -5.19 8.96
CA VAL A 191 -20.65 -4.50 8.62
C VAL A 191 -21.79 -5.49 8.44
N ARG A 192 -21.58 -6.54 7.63
CA ARG A 192 -22.59 -7.56 7.32
C ARG A 192 -23.02 -8.36 8.55
N GLN A 193 -22.09 -8.74 9.42
CA GLN A 193 -22.38 -9.54 10.62
C GLN A 193 -22.64 -8.69 11.86
N LYS A 194 -22.54 -7.36 11.77
CA LYS A 194 -22.65 -6.42 12.92
C LYS A 194 -21.66 -6.75 14.04
N LYS A 195 -20.46 -7.21 13.67
CA LYS A 195 -19.40 -7.63 14.59
C LYS A 195 -18.21 -6.69 14.49
N TRP A 196 -18.20 -5.69 15.37
CA TRP A 196 -17.17 -4.64 15.42
C TRP A 196 -15.75 -5.18 15.66
N ILE A 197 -15.61 -6.36 16.30
CA ILE A 197 -14.31 -7.00 16.52
C ILE A 197 -13.56 -7.29 15.22
N TYR A 198 -14.26 -7.57 14.11
CA TYR A 198 -13.60 -7.79 12.82
C TYR A 198 -13.02 -6.48 12.23
N LEU A 199 -13.64 -5.33 12.55
CA LEU A 199 -13.09 -4.03 12.18
C LEU A 199 -11.85 -3.71 13.02
N LEU A 200 -11.88 -3.96 14.33
CA LEU A 200 -10.67 -3.83 15.16
C LEU A 200 -9.53 -4.72 14.67
N ALA A 201 -9.85 -5.97 14.31
CA ALA A 201 -8.86 -6.87 13.73
C ALA A 201 -8.30 -6.32 12.41
N ALA A 202 -9.14 -5.72 11.55
CA ALA A 202 -8.66 -5.08 10.31
C ALA A 202 -7.67 -3.94 10.60
N TYR A 203 -7.99 -3.03 11.54
CA TYR A 203 -7.05 -1.97 11.95
C TYR A 203 -5.72 -2.54 12.44
N GLY A 204 -5.77 -3.56 13.32
CA GLY A 204 -4.56 -4.17 13.88
C GLY A 204 -3.72 -4.92 12.84
N LEU A 205 -4.36 -5.70 11.96
CA LEU A 205 -3.69 -6.47 10.91
C LEU A 205 -3.06 -5.56 9.85
N HIS A 206 -3.72 -4.45 9.51
CA HIS A 206 -3.17 -3.43 8.63
C HIS A 206 -1.93 -2.79 9.24
N ALA A 207 -2.05 -2.24 10.46
CA ALA A 207 -0.92 -1.59 11.13
C ALA A 207 0.26 -2.55 11.36
N LEU A 208 -0.02 -3.83 11.60
CA LEU A 208 1.01 -4.86 11.71
C LEU A 208 1.77 -5.05 10.40
N PHE A 209 1.07 -5.15 9.27
CA PHE A 209 1.70 -5.32 7.96
C PHE A 209 2.59 -4.12 7.58
N ASP A 210 2.19 -2.91 7.94
CA ASP A 210 2.98 -1.70 7.68
C ASP A 210 4.19 -1.55 8.61
N LEU A 211 4.29 -2.36 9.67
CA LEU A 211 5.35 -2.23 10.67
C LEU A 211 6.74 -2.49 10.07
N ALA A 212 6.92 -3.57 9.31
CA ALA A 212 8.25 -3.90 8.76
C ALA A 212 8.75 -2.83 7.75
N PRO A 213 7.92 -2.34 6.80
CA PRO A 213 8.27 -1.19 5.96
C PRO A 213 8.59 0.07 6.76
N ALA A 214 7.77 0.41 7.77
CA ALA A 214 8.00 1.60 8.60
C ALA A 214 9.30 1.51 9.41
N LEU A 215 9.63 0.33 9.95
CA LEU A 215 10.90 0.07 10.63
C LEU A 215 12.10 0.17 9.69
N SER A 216 11.94 -0.19 8.41
CA SER A 216 12.97 -0.01 7.39
C SER A 216 13.17 1.46 7.03
N GLN A 217 12.09 2.26 6.96
CA GLN A 217 12.17 3.70 6.72
C GLN A 217 13.03 4.43 7.77
N VAL A 218 12.91 4.06 9.05
CA VAL A 218 13.75 4.64 10.13
C VAL A 218 15.12 3.98 10.29
N GLY A 219 15.49 3.07 9.37
CA GLY A 219 16.81 2.42 9.35
C GLY A 219 17.01 1.30 10.37
N TRP A 220 15.97 0.90 11.12
CA TRP A 220 16.06 -0.18 12.10
C TRP A 220 16.06 -1.57 11.43
N ILE A 221 15.46 -1.68 10.25
CA ILE A 221 15.63 -2.84 9.36
C ILE A 221 16.36 -2.40 8.09
N ALA A 222 17.67 -2.65 8.05
CA ALA A 222 18.51 -2.28 6.91
C ALA A 222 18.43 -3.28 5.75
N ASN A 223 18.09 -4.54 6.00
CA ASN A 223 18.06 -5.58 4.98
C ASN A 223 16.67 -5.62 4.29
N PRO A 224 16.55 -5.20 3.02
CA PRO A 224 15.26 -5.22 2.32
C PRO A 224 14.71 -6.64 2.13
N LEU A 225 15.56 -7.67 2.03
CA LEU A 225 15.09 -9.06 1.94
C LEU A 225 14.40 -9.51 3.22
N LEU A 226 14.81 -8.99 4.39
CA LEU A 226 14.17 -9.28 5.66
C LEU A 226 12.76 -8.67 5.69
N VAL A 227 12.59 -7.45 5.20
CA VAL A 227 11.28 -6.79 5.10
C VAL A 227 10.33 -7.64 4.25
N GLU A 228 10.74 -8.01 3.03
CA GLU A 228 9.92 -8.80 2.12
C GLU A 228 9.59 -10.19 2.68
N PHE A 229 10.54 -10.81 3.37
CA PHE A 229 10.30 -12.09 4.04
C PHE A 229 9.25 -11.96 5.14
N VAL A 230 9.33 -10.92 5.97
CA VAL A 230 8.33 -10.65 7.01
C VAL A 230 6.96 -10.41 6.39
N LEU A 231 6.85 -9.55 5.38
CA LEU A 231 5.60 -9.28 4.68
C LEU A 231 4.98 -10.54 4.07
N LEU A 232 5.80 -11.40 3.46
CA LEU A 232 5.35 -12.67 2.92
C LEU A 232 4.80 -13.60 4.02
N VAL A 233 5.52 -13.73 5.14
CA VAL A 233 5.07 -14.55 6.28
C VAL A 233 3.77 -14.00 6.88
N GLU A 234 3.69 -12.70 7.10
CA GLU A 234 2.49 -12.03 7.60
C GLU A 234 1.31 -12.23 6.66
N LEU A 235 1.52 -12.12 5.34
CA LEU A 235 0.48 -12.35 4.36
C LEU A 235 -0.01 -13.81 4.37
N LEU A 236 0.89 -14.79 4.48
CA LEU A 236 0.51 -16.21 4.56
C LEU A 236 -0.30 -16.50 5.83
N VAL A 237 0.13 -15.96 6.97
CA VAL A 237 -0.60 -16.06 8.24
C VAL A 237 -1.96 -15.37 8.12
N PHE A 238 -2.01 -14.17 7.53
CA PHE A 238 -3.23 -13.40 7.31
C PHE A 238 -4.23 -14.15 6.40
N ILE A 239 -3.76 -14.77 5.32
CA ILE A 239 -4.61 -15.60 4.43
C ILE A 239 -5.15 -16.79 5.21
N TRP A 240 -4.31 -17.47 5.99
CA TRP A 240 -4.74 -18.58 6.85
C TRP A 240 -5.78 -18.14 7.88
N LEU A 241 -5.57 -17.02 8.58
CA LEU A 241 -6.50 -16.44 9.55
C LEU A 241 -7.83 -16.05 8.91
N THR A 242 -7.78 -15.38 7.76
CA THR A 242 -8.98 -14.96 7.00
C THR A 242 -9.79 -16.19 6.59
N LYS A 243 -9.11 -17.21 6.05
CA LYS A 243 -9.71 -18.49 5.70
C LYS A 243 -10.34 -19.14 6.93
N PHE A 244 -9.58 -19.35 7.99
CA PHE A 244 -10.06 -19.98 9.23
C PHE A 244 -11.30 -19.28 9.81
N THR A 245 -11.32 -17.94 9.77
CA THR A 245 -12.40 -17.13 10.36
C THR A 245 -13.68 -17.12 9.51
N PHE A 246 -13.56 -17.16 8.18
CA PHE A 246 -14.66 -16.93 7.24
C PHE A 246 -14.97 -18.08 6.27
N TRP A 247 -14.25 -19.21 6.29
CA TRP A 247 -14.44 -20.35 5.36
C TRP A 247 -15.87 -20.89 5.26
N LYS A 248 -16.67 -20.78 6.33
CA LYS A 248 -18.09 -21.19 6.34
C LYS A 248 -19.08 -20.02 6.16
N LYS A 249 -18.58 -18.81 5.93
CA LYS A 249 -19.33 -17.55 5.93
C LYS A 249 -19.16 -16.74 4.64
N LEU A 250 -18.34 -17.25 3.70
CA LEU A 250 -18.06 -16.74 2.35
C LEU A 250 -18.64 -17.71 1.31
#